data_AF-A0A0G0YPW0-F1
#
_entry.id   AF-A0A0G0YPW0-F1
#
_cell.length_a   1.000
_cell.length_b   1.000
_cell.length_c   1.000
_cell.angle_alpha   90.00
_cell.angle_beta   90.00
_cell.angle_gamma   90.00
#
_symmetry.space_group_name_H-M   'P 1'
#
loop_
_entity.id
_entity.type
_entity.pdbx_description
1 polymer ?
#
loop_
_entity_poly.entity_id
_entity_poly.type
_entity_poly.pdbx_seq_one_letter_code
_entity_poly.pdbx_strand_id
1 'polypeptide(L)' 'MSKGFIEKITNESLEKHIAELAKNYRKEWKEELSESAKIKEYGFNEFIDGKAEAYEDCLEIIREYNN' A
#
# COMPACT_ATOMS: atom_id res chain seq x y z
N MET A 1 -20.04 -2.38 -24.24
CA MET A 1 -18.60 -2.42 -23.91
C MET A 1 -18.14 -3.86 -23.91
N SER A 2 -16.95 -4.16 -24.45
CA SER A 2 -16.41 -5.52 -24.40
C SER A 2 -15.92 -5.85 -22.99
N LYS A 3 -15.91 -7.15 -22.63
CA LYS A 3 -15.42 -7.62 -21.33
C LYS A 3 -14.00 -7.13 -21.03
N GLY A 4 -13.09 -7.22 -22.01
CA GLY A 4 -11.71 -6.77 -21.86
C GLY A 4 -11.53 -5.27 -21.62
N PHE A 5 -12.45 -4.43 -22.12
CA PHE A 5 -12.42 -2.99 -21.83
C PHE A 5 -12.78 -2.69 -20.38
N ILE A 6 -13.78 -3.39 -19.84
CA ILE A 6 -14.20 -3.25 -18.43
C ILE A 6 -13.08 -3.74 -17.52
N GLU A 7 -12.50 -4.91 -17.80
CA GLU A 7 -11.39 -5.48 -17.02
C GLU A 7 -10.19 -4.53 -16.94
N LYS A 8 -9.82 -3.91 -18.07
CA LYS A 8 -8.72 -2.93 -18.11
C LYS A 8 -8.98 -1.73 -17.20
N ILE A 9 -10.16 -1.10 -17.30
CA ILE A 9 -10.51 0.06 -16.47
C ILE A 9 -10.56 -0.31 -14.99
N THR A 10 -11.11 -1.48 -14.65
CA THR A 10 -11.16 -1.96 -13.27
C THR A 10 -9.76 -2.17 -12.71
N ASN A 11 -8.85 -2.79 -13.48
CA ASN A 11 -7.47 -3.01 -13.05
C ASN A 11 -6.72 -1.69 -12.85
N GLU A 12 -6.81 -0.74 -13.80
CA GLU A 12 -6.21 0.59 -13.67
C GLU A 12 -6.73 1.34 -12.43
N SER A 13 -8.04 1.25 -12.16
CA SER A 13 -8.65 1.86 -10.98
C SER A 13 -8.17 1.21 -9.68
N LEU A 14 -8.01 -0.12 -9.65
CA LEU A 14 -7.52 -0.85 -8.49
C LEU A 14 -6.06 -0.52 -8.20
N GLU A 15 -5.20 -0.53 -9.23
CA GLU A 15 -3.79 -0.17 -9.09
C GLU A 15 -3.64 1.24 -8.51
N LYS A 16 -4.40 2.20 -9.05
CA LYS A 16 -4.38 3.58 -8.52
C LYS A 16 -4.80 3.64 -7.06
N HIS A 17 -5.85 2.90 -6.67
CA HIS A 17 -6.33 2.89 -5.29
C HIS A 17 -5.29 2.28 -4.33
N ILE A 18 -4.65 1.18 -4.73
CA ILE A 18 -3.56 0.55 -3.94
C ILE A 18 -2.38 1.51 -3.82
N ALA A 19 -2.02 2.22 -4.90
CA ALA A 19 -0.95 3.22 -4.89
C ALA A 19 -1.23 4.39 -3.93
N GLU A 20 -2.49 4.84 -3.86
CA GLU A 20 -2.91 5.85 -2.90
C GLU A 20 -2.82 5.34 -1.46
N LEU A 21 -3.23 4.10 -1.20
CA LEU A 21 -3.12 3.48 0.13
C LEU A 21 -1.67 3.35 0.59
N ALA A 22 -0.79 2.77 -0.25
CA ALA A 22 0.64 2.66 0.02
C ALA A 22 1.24 4.02 0.41
N LYS A 23 1.01 5.04 -0.43
CA LYS A 23 1.49 6.40 -0.21
C LYS A 23 0.97 7.00 1.10
N ASN A 24 -0.30 6.80 1.43
CA ASN A 24 -0.91 7.37 2.63
C ASN A 24 -0.35 6.70 3.89
N TYR A 25 -0.26 5.38 3.94
CA TYR A 25 0.34 4.67 5.08
C TYR A 25 1.82 5.01 5.25
N ARG A 26 2.59 5.07 4.15
CA ARG A 26 4.01 5.46 4.22
C ARG A 26 4.20 6.90 4.72
N LYS A 27 3.25 7.79 4.44
CA LYS A 27 3.24 9.17 4.96
C LYS A 27 2.86 9.24 6.45
N GLU A 28 2.00 8.32 6.90
CA GLU A 28 1.58 8.24 8.30
C GLU A 28 2.62 7.55 9.19
N TRP A 29 3.46 6.69 8.61
CA TRP A 29 4.58 6.06 9.29
C TRP A 29 5.61 7.10 9.75
N LYS A 30 6.14 6.89 10.95
CA LYS A 30 7.06 7.81 11.63
C LYS A 30 8.31 7.06 12.04
N GLU A 31 9.42 7.34 11.37
CA GLU A 31 10.70 6.69 11.62
C GLU A 31 11.12 6.82 13.09
N GLU A 32 10.87 7.96 13.73
CA GLU A 32 11.22 8.23 15.12
C GLU A 32 10.49 7.35 16.14
N LEU A 33 9.39 6.70 15.75
CA LEU A 33 8.62 5.81 16.63
C LEU A 33 9.04 4.34 16.50
N SER A 34 9.89 3.99 15.54
CA SER A 34 10.36 2.62 15.29
C SER A 34 11.23 2.07 16.42
N GLU A 35 11.81 2.95 17.24
CA GLU A 35 12.57 2.59 18.44
C GLU A 35 11.88 3.06 19.74
N SER A 36 10.59 3.40 19.67
CA SER A 36 9.86 3.92 20.84
C SER A 36 9.75 2.86 21.94
N ALA A 37 10.22 3.20 23.15
CA ALA A 37 10.04 2.36 24.34
C ALA A 37 8.56 2.28 24.80
N LYS A 38 7.68 3.13 24.26
CA LYS A 38 6.25 3.09 24.57
C LYS A 38 5.54 2.11 23.64
N ILE A 39 5.22 0.93 24.18
CA ILE A 39 4.67 -0.20 23.43
C ILE A 39 3.45 0.14 22.54
N LYS A 40 2.57 1.05 22.98
CA LYS A 40 1.39 1.43 22.19
C LYS A 40 1.75 2.31 20.99
N GLU A 41 2.70 3.22 21.15
CA GLU A 41 3.15 4.11 20.08
C GLU A 41 3.95 3.31 19.06
N TYR A 42 4.91 2.49 19.54
CA TYR A 42 5.65 1.54 18.71
C TYR A 42 4.72 0.59 17.95
N GLY A 43 3.84 -0.13 18.65
CA GLY A 43 2.96 -1.11 18.01
C GLY A 43 1.98 -0.51 17.00
N PHE A 44 1.52 0.72 17.20
CA PHE A 44 0.72 1.40 16.19
C PHE A 44 1.57 1.83 14.98
N ASN A 45 2.80 2.29 15.20
CA ASN A 45 3.72 2.65 14.11
C ASN A 45 4.09 1.43 13.25
N GLU A 46 4.39 0.29 13.86
CA GLU A 46 4.65 -0.98 13.16
C GLU A 46 3.43 -1.47 12.36
N PHE A 47 2.22 -1.28 12.91
CA PHE A 47 1.00 -1.61 12.18
C PHE A 47 0.84 -0.76 10.92
N ILE A 48 1.15 0.54 11.01
CA ILE A 48 1.10 1.46 9.87
C ILE A 48 2.19 1.09 8.84
N ASP A 49 3.39 0.74 9.30
CA ASP A 49 4.49 0.30 8.45
C ASP A 49 4.14 -0.97 7.66
N GLY A 50 3.68 -2.01 8.35
CA GLY A 50 3.27 -3.26 7.71
C GLY A 50 2.09 -3.09 6.75
N LYS A 51 1.23 -2.07 6.96
CA LYS A 51 0.22 -1.69 5.95
C LYS A 51 0.83 -1.05 4.72
N ALA A 52 1.80 -0.14 4.89
CA ALA A 52 2.51 0.48 3.78
C ALA A 52 3.22 -0.57 2.94
N GLU A 53 4.03 -1.42 3.58
CA GLU A 53 4.78 -2.52 2.92
C GLU A 53 3.85 -3.45 2.15
N ALA A 54 2.76 -3.91 2.78
CA ALA A 54 1.84 -4.82 2.10
C ALA A 54 1.21 -4.22 0.83
N TYR A 55 0.92 -2.91 0.80
CA TYR A 55 0.41 -2.28 -0.41
C TYR A 55 1.51 -1.99 -1.43
N GLU A 56 2.74 -1.71 -1.00
CA GLU A 56 3.91 -1.57 -1.88
C GLU A 56 4.20 -2.90 -2.59
N ASP A 57 4.19 -4.02 -1.87
CA ASP A 57 4.33 -5.37 -2.42
C ASP A 57 3.21 -5.69 -3.41
N CYS A 58 1.96 -5.32 -3.10
CA CYS A 58 0.85 -5.49 -4.04
C CYS A 58 1.10 -4.74 -5.36
N LEU A 59 1.66 -3.53 -5.32
CA LEU A 59 1.97 -2.76 -6.53
C LEU A 59 3.10 -3.38 -7.34
N GLU A 60 4.12 -3.92 -6.66
CA GLU A 60 5.20 -4.65 -7.32
C GLU A 60 4.63 -5.84 -8.10
N ILE A 61 3.82 -6.68 -7.45
CA ILE A 61 3.18 -7.85 -8.07
C ILE A 61 2.31 -7.44 -9.28
N ILE A 62 1.50 -6.38 -9.14
CA ILE A 62 0.65 -5.88 -10.25
C ILE A 62 1.50 -5.44 -11.43
N ARG A 63 2.61 -4.71 -11.19
CA ARG A 63 3.51 -4.23 -12.24
C ARG A 63 4.25 -5.37 -12.92
N GLU A 64 4.70 -6.37 -12.16
CA GLU A 64 5.32 -7.58 -12.71
C GLU A 64 4.36 -8.36 -13.60
N TYR A 65 3.09 -8.46 -13.22
CA TYR A 65 2.09 -9.20 -14.00
C TYR A 65 1.62 -8.46 -15.27
N ASN A 66 1.75 -7.13 -15.29
CA ASN A 66 1.36 -6.28 -16.42
C ASN A 66 2.50 -6.02 -17.43
N ASN A 67 3.75 -6.39 -17.11
CA ASN A 67 4.92 -6.32 -18.00
C ASN A 67 5.09 -7.61 -18.81
#